data_AF-A0A117Q8W8-F1
#
_entry.id   AF-A0A117Q8W8-F1
#
_cell.length_a   1.000
_cell.length_b   1.000
_cell.length_c   1.000
_cell.angle_alpha   90.00
_cell.angle_beta   90.00
_cell.angle_gamma   90.00
#
_symmetry.space_group_name_H-M   'P 1'
#
loop_
_entity.id
_entity.type
_entity.pdbx_description
1 polymer ?
#
loop_
_entity_poly.entity_id
_entity_poly.type
_entity_poly.pdbx_seq_one_letter_code
_entity_poly.pdbx_strand_id
1 'polypeptide(L)'
;MWLTVWPVAEVVLRLEDLLFPSIAYVAVLSVDVNDEAVRIEARSTVAGFDCPGCGSWSRRVHSSYLRVPADVPSSGRRVVLCLRVRRFLCPVISCGRRTFAEQMPGLTRRYGRRTERLRSTLAAVGLALAGRAGARMARVFGLSVSRSTVLRLVESLPDPEVSAPRIVGVDEYATRKGRHYGTVLVDVESRRPVDLLPDREASSLAAWLAKRPEVEVVCRDRAPFFAEGATAGASQAVQVADRWHLWHNLSEAAERCVADHRGCLRVLAPDPAQPAPELEKFEDPSGSP
;
A
#
# COMPACT_ATOMS: atom_id res chain seq x y z
N MET A 1 18.90 35.95 13.39
CA MET A 1 17.95 35.20 12.52
C MET A 1 16.87 36.18 12.11
N TRP A 2 17.00 36.76 10.92
CA TRP A 2 16.06 37.79 10.45
C TRP A 2 14.79 37.09 9.95
N LEU A 3 13.68 37.27 10.66
CA LEU A 3 12.36 36.91 10.16
C LEU A 3 12.03 37.87 9.02
N THR A 4 12.16 37.41 7.78
CA THR A 4 11.67 38.15 6.62
C THR A 4 10.15 38.24 6.72
N VAL A 5 9.66 39.43 7.07
CA VAL A 5 8.22 39.71 7.13
C VAL A 5 7.75 40.00 5.72
N TRP A 6 7.02 39.05 5.14
CA TRP A 6 6.44 39.20 3.81
C TRP A 6 5.14 40.03 3.88
N PRO A 7 4.83 40.85 2.86
CA PRO A 7 3.53 41.49 2.74
C PRO A 7 2.42 40.42 2.76
N VAL A 8 1.27 40.71 3.39
CA VAL A 8 0.14 39.77 3.51
C VAL A 8 -0.26 39.17 2.15
N ALA A 9 -0.25 39.97 1.08
CA ALA A 9 -0.55 39.52 -0.28
C ALA A 9 0.44 38.47 -0.81
N GLU A 10 1.72 38.59 -0.45
CA GLU A 10 2.76 37.63 -0.86
C GLU A 10 2.72 36.34 -0.03
N VAL A 11 2.31 36.43 1.25
CA VAL A 11 2.01 35.26 2.08
C VAL A 11 0.82 34.48 1.52
N VAL A 12 -0.23 35.17 1.06
CA VAL A 12 -1.42 34.55 0.46
C VAL A 12 -1.07 33.82 -0.84
N LEU A 13 -0.31 34.44 -1.74
CA LEU A 13 0.14 33.79 -2.99
C LEU A 13 0.99 32.54 -2.71
N ARG A 14 1.87 32.58 -1.71
CA ARG A 14 2.66 31.41 -1.31
C ARG A 14 1.83 30.34 -0.61
N LEU A 15 0.76 30.70 0.08
CA LEU A 15 -0.21 29.74 0.62
C LEU A 15 -1.02 29.07 -0.49
N GLU A 16 -1.33 29.79 -1.57
CA GLU A 16 -1.95 29.20 -2.77
C GLU A 16 -1.05 28.16 -3.43
N ASP A 17 0.24 28.49 -3.60
CA ASP A 17 1.25 27.54 -4.08
C ASP A 17 1.44 26.37 -3.12
N LEU A 18 1.28 26.56 -1.81
CA LEU A 18 1.43 25.48 -0.82
C LEU A 18 0.20 24.57 -0.74
N LEU A 19 -0.99 25.12 -0.99
CA LEU A 19 -2.26 24.38 -1.01
C LEU A 19 -2.50 23.69 -2.36
N PHE A 20 -1.98 24.22 -3.47
CA PHE A 20 -2.10 23.64 -4.82
C PHE A 20 -0.80 23.64 -5.63
N PRO A 21 0.32 23.09 -5.11
CA PRO A 21 1.67 23.23 -5.71
C PRO A 21 1.81 22.61 -7.11
N SER A 22 0.81 21.88 -7.59
CA SER A 22 0.93 21.00 -8.76
C SER A 22 -0.30 21.00 -9.67
N ILE A 23 -1.23 21.95 -9.53
CA ILE A 23 -2.45 21.99 -10.34
C ILE A 23 -2.36 23.13 -11.34
N ALA A 24 -1.89 22.80 -12.54
CA ALA A 24 -1.87 23.74 -13.64
C ALA A 24 -3.29 24.23 -13.97
N TYR A 25 -3.40 25.51 -14.34
CA TYR A 25 -4.61 26.13 -14.85
C TYR A 25 -5.81 26.18 -13.90
N VAL A 26 -5.56 26.28 -12.59
CA VAL A 26 -6.59 26.56 -11.58
C VAL A 26 -6.27 27.87 -10.88
N ALA A 27 -7.23 28.78 -10.86
CA ALA A 27 -7.16 30.01 -10.08
C ALA A 27 -7.96 29.83 -8.79
N VAL A 28 -7.32 30.13 -7.67
CA VAL A 28 -7.99 30.35 -6.39
C VAL A 28 -8.64 31.73 -6.43
N LEU A 29 -9.93 31.78 -6.10
CA LEU A 29 -10.71 33.02 -6.09
C LEU A 29 -10.81 33.59 -4.67
N SER A 30 -10.92 32.72 -3.69
CA SER A 30 -10.95 33.09 -2.28
C SER A 30 -10.59 31.90 -1.40
N VAL A 31 -9.99 32.21 -0.25
CA VAL A 31 -9.76 31.24 0.83
C VAL A 31 -10.43 31.78 2.08
N ASP A 32 -11.29 30.96 2.67
CA ASP A 32 -11.95 31.21 3.95
C ASP A 32 -11.51 30.14 4.94
N VAL A 33 -11.03 30.56 6.11
CA VAL A 33 -10.44 29.65 7.10
C VAL A 33 -11.16 29.84 8.42
N ASN A 34 -11.65 28.75 8.98
CA ASN A 34 -12.13 28.68 10.35
C ASN A 34 -11.46 27.51 11.09
N ASP A 35 -11.85 27.27 12.34
CA ASP A 35 -11.24 26.24 13.17
C ASP A 35 -11.50 24.81 12.67
N GLU A 36 -12.58 24.59 11.92
CA GLU A 36 -12.94 23.27 11.40
C GLU A 36 -12.37 23.02 10.00
N ALA A 37 -12.40 24.04 9.13
CA ALA A 37 -12.24 23.90 7.69
C ALA A 37 -11.51 25.06 7.02
N VAL A 38 -10.76 24.71 5.97
CA VAL A 38 -10.26 25.63 4.95
C VAL A 38 -11.17 25.48 3.72
N ARG A 39 -12.00 26.49 3.45
CA ARG A 39 -12.84 26.56 2.25
C ARG A 39 -12.10 27.33 1.17
N ILE A 40 -12.03 26.74 -0.02
CA ILE A 40 -11.30 27.31 -1.14
C ILE A 40 -12.26 27.41 -2.33
N GLU A 41 -12.55 28.61 -2.81
CA GLU A 41 -13.25 28.78 -4.08
C GLU A 41 -12.23 28.78 -5.21
N ALA A 42 -12.45 27.95 -6.22
CA ALA A 42 -11.52 27.82 -7.34
C ALA A 42 -12.26 27.66 -8.67
N ARG A 43 -11.57 27.98 -9.77
CA ARG A 43 -12.05 27.75 -11.14
C ARG A 43 -10.90 27.40 -12.08
N SER A 44 -11.20 26.78 -13.22
CA SER A 44 -10.23 26.65 -14.30
C SER A 44 -9.93 28.01 -14.94
N THR A 45 -8.66 28.26 -15.26
CA THR A 45 -8.21 29.40 -16.07
C THR A 45 -8.15 29.08 -17.57
N VAL A 46 -8.29 27.81 -17.95
CA VAL A 46 -8.31 27.39 -19.36
C VAL A 46 -9.53 27.98 -20.07
N ALA A 47 -9.38 28.45 -21.30
CA ALA A 47 -10.48 29.07 -22.05
C ALA A 47 -11.56 28.07 -22.54
N GLY A 48 -11.24 26.77 -22.57
CA GLY A 48 -12.09 25.73 -23.13
C GLY A 48 -11.55 24.34 -22.81
N PHE A 49 -12.24 23.31 -23.30
CA PHE A 49 -11.84 21.90 -23.12
C PHE A 49 -12.24 21.08 -24.34
N ASP A 50 -11.58 19.95 -24.54
CA ASP A 50 -11.94 18.97 -25.55
C ASP A 50 -13.20 18.21 -25.16
N CYS A 51 -14.11 18.05 -26.13
CA CYS A 51 -15.26 17.19 -25.95
C CYS A 51 -14.77 15.75 -25.73
N PRO A 52 -15.11 15.09 -24.62
CA PRO A 52 -14.62 13.73 -24.35
C PRO A 52 -15.22 12.69 -25.33
N GLY A 53 -16.19 13.09 -26.16
CA GLY A 53 -16.87 12.22 -27.12
C GLY A 53 -16.18 12.21 -28.49
N CYS A 54 -15.92 13.39 -29.06
CA CYS A 54 -15.33 13.53 -30.40
C CYS A 54 -13.94 14.19 -30.40
N GLY A 55 -13.41 14.58 -29.25
CA GLY A 55 -12.10 15.25 -29.13
C GLY A 55 -12.10 16.72 -29.55
N SER A 56 -13.21 17.27 -30.06
CA SER A 56 -13.22 18.65 -30.55
C SER A 56 -13.19 19.67 -29.41
N TRP A 57 -12.27 20.61 -29.51
CA TRP A 57 -12.13 21.74 -28.60
C TRP A 57 -13.36 22.67 -28.62
N SER A 58 -13.82 23.10 -27.44
CA SER A 58 -14.89 24.10 -27.31
C SER A 58 -14.60 25.15 -26.24
N ARG A 59 -14.94 26.40 -26.55
CA ARG A 59 -14.98 27.53 -25.60
C ARG A 59 -16.42 27.99 -25.30
N ARG A 60 -17.42 27.39 -25.95
CA ARG A 60 -18.83 27.81 -25.85
C ARG A 60 -19.44 27.28 -24.56
N VAL A 61 -19.54 28.12 -23.54
CA VAL A 61 -20.15 27.77 -22.26
C VAL A 61 -21.68 27.68 -22.41
N HIS A 62 -22.24 26.54 -22.02
CA HIS A 62 -23.67 26.31 -21.90
C HIS A 62 -24.20 26.76 -20.53
N SER A 63 -23.50 26.34 -19.46
CA SER A 63 -23.87 26.62 -18.08
C SER A 63 -22.66 26.44 -17.16
N SER A 64 -22.80 26.80 -15.90
CA SER A 64 -21.81 26.50 -14.86
C SER A 64 -22.50 26.03 -13.59
N TYR A 65 -21.78 25.28 -12.77
CA TYR A 65 -22.27 24.78 -11.48
C TYR A 65 -21.11 24.60 -10.50
N LEU A 66 -21.44 24.55 -9.21
CA LEU A 66 -20.46 24.32 -8.16
C LEU A 66 -20.30 22.81 -7.90
N ARG A 67 -19.05 22.33 -7.81
CA ARG A 67 -18.71 21.01 -7.29
C ARG A 67 -17.91 21.17 -6.00
N VAL A 68 -18.14 20.25 -5.07
CA VAL A 68 -17.41 20.24 -3.79
C VAL A 68 -16.71 18.89 -3.60
N PRO A 69 -15.63 18.59 -4.38
CA PRO A 69 -14.82 17.41 -4.10
C PRO A 69 -14.11 17.56 -2.74
N ALA A 70 -14.06 16.46 -1.97
CA ALA A 70 -13.19 16.41 -0.80
C ALA A 70 -11.73 16.43 -1.23
N ASP A 71 -10.89 17.11 -0.46
CA ASP A 71 -9.45 17.21 -0.71
C ASP A 71 -8.64 16.78 0.53
N VAL A 72 -7.33 16.72 0.39
CA VAL A 72 -6.42 16.37 1.47
C VAL A 72 -6.49 17.43 2.59
N PRO A 73 -6.64 17.03 3.86
CA PRO A 73 -6.62 17.93 5.01
C PRO A 73 -5.34 18.76 5.08
N SER A 74 -5.44 19.98 5.62
CA SER A 74 -4.30 20.88 5.79
C SER A 74 -4.27 21.41 7.22
N SER A 75 -3.12 21.32 7.88
CA SER A 75 -2.89 21.82 9.24
C SER A 75 -3.96 21.35 10.25
N GLY A 76 -4.33 20.07 10.19
CA GLY A 76 -5.35 19.46 11.06
C GLY A 76 -6.81 19.81 10.71
N ARG A 77 -7.03 20.67 9.71
CA ARG A 77 -8.37 21.10 9.27
C ARG A 77 -8.76 20.38 7.99
N ARG A 78 -10.07 20.19 7.79
CA ARG A 78 -10.56 19.66 6.50
C ARG A 78 -10.40 20.72 5.41
N VAL A 79 -10.09 20.29 4.20
CA VAL A 79 -10.10 21.17 3.02
C VAL A 79 -11.39 20.93 2.24
N VAL A 80 -12.13 22.00 2.00
CA VAL A 80 -13.38 22.02 1.23
C VAL A 80 -13.15 22.82 -0.04
N LEU A 81 -12.93 22.11 -1.14
CA LEU A 81 -12.72 22.75 -2.44
C LEU A 81 -14.07 23.04 -3.10
N CYS A 82 -14.46 24.30 -3.17
CA CYS A 82 -15.63 24.82 -3.89
C CYS A 82 -15.24 25.16 -5.34
N LEU A 83 -15.32 24.18 -6.23
CA LEU A 83 -14.88 24.30 -7.60
C LEU A 83 -16.02 24.74 -8.53
N ARG A 84 -15.93 25.92 -9.13
CA ARG A 84 -16.85 26.35 -10.20
C ARG A 84 -16.47 25.65 -11.49
N VAL A 85 -17.35 24.78 -11.97
CA VAL A 85 -17.17 23.95 -13.17
C VAL A 85 -18.08 24.43 -14.28
N ARG A 86 -17.50 24.69 -15.44
CA ARG A 86 -18.25 25.04 -16.66
C ARG A 86 -18.66 23.80 -17.44
N ARG A 87 -19.84 23.88 -18.05
CA ARG A 87 -20.35 22.94 -19.03
C ARG A 87 -20.30 23.60 -20.41
N PHE A 88 -19.67 22.95 -21.37
CA PHE A 88 -19.49 23.44 -22.73
C PHE A 88 -20.47 22.78 -23.70
N LEU A 89 -20.84 23.49 -24.77
CA LEU A 89 -21.52 22.95 -25.95
C LEU A 89 -20.49 22.31 -26.88
N CYS A 90 -20.74 21.10 -27.35
CA CYS A 90 -19.92 20.50 -28.40
C CYS A 90 -20.20 21.21 -29.73
N PRO A 91 -19.17 21.63 -30.48
CA PRO A 91 -19.37 22.28 -31.79
C PRO A 91 -19.77 21.28 -32.88
N VAL A 92 -19.50 19.98 -32.69
CA VAL A 92 -19.78 18.95 -33.68
C VAL A 92 -21.23 18.48 -33.56
N ILE A 93 -22.04 18.78 -34.58
CA ILE A 93 -23.49 18.49 -34.62
C ILE A 93 -23.76 16.98 -34.57
N SER A 94 -22.93 16.18 -35.25
CA SER A 94 -23.04 14.71 -35.26
C SER A 94 -22.59 14.04 -33.96
N CYS A 95 -21.99 14.79 -33.03
CA CYS A 95 -21.57 14.22 -31.76
C CYS A 95 -22.78 13.95 -30.86
N GLY A 96 -22.97 12.69 -30.44
CA GLY A 96 -24.02 12.34 -29.48
C GLY A 96 -23.90 13.07 -28.13
N ARG A 97 -22.71 13.59 -27.80
CA ARG A 97 -22.51 14.49 -26.66
C ARG A 97 -22.73 15.94 -27.07
N ARG A 98 -23.96 16.44 -26.83
CA ARG A 98 -24.31 17.86 -27.05
C ARG A 98 -23.64 18.81 -26.07
N THR A 99 -23.44 18.36 -24.82
CA THR A 99 -22.75 19.14 -23.77
C THR A 99 -21.80 18.28 -22.97
N PHE A 100 -20.76 18.88 -22.41
CA PHE A 100 -19.79 18.20 -21.54
C PHE A 100 -19.27 19.14 -20.45
N ALA A 101 -18.96 18.60 -19.27
CA ALA A 101 -18.35 19.37 -18.19
C ALA A 101 -16.83 19.33 -18.28
N GLU A 102 -16.17 20.46 -18.02
CA GLU A 102 -14.70 20.48 -17.95
C GLU A 102 -14.17 19.51 -16.89
N GLN A 103 -13.06 18.85 -17.24
CA GLN A 103 -12.28 18.02 -16.33
C GLN A 103 -10.90 18.66 -16.22
N MET A 104 -10.53 19.09 -15.02
CA MET A 104 -9.20 19.64 -14.76
C MET A 104 -8.25 18.46 -14.49
N PRO A 105 -7.29 18.17 -15.40
CA PRO A 105 -6.35 17.07 -15.22
C PRO A 105 -5.57 17.23 -13.91
N GLY A 106 -5.30 16.13 -13.22
CA GLY A 106 -4.61 16.15 -11.92
C GLY A 106 -5.46 16.63 -10.73
N LEU A 107 -6.59 17.30 -10.95
CA LEU A 107 -7.49 17.74 -9.87
C LEU A 107 -8.78 16.92 -9.82
N THR A 108 -9.46 16.77 -10.95
CA THR A 108 -10.81 16.20 -11.00
C THR A 108 -10.92 14.99 -11.92
N ARG A 109 -11.81 14.08 -11.55
CA ARG A 109 -12.29 12.98 -12.40
C ARG A 109 -13.79 13.07 -12.60
N ARG A 110 -14.27 12.57 -13.74
CA ARG A 110 -15.71 12.47 -14.05
C ARG A 110 -16.41 11.69 -12.95
N TYR A 111 -17.51 12.26 -12.43
CA TYR A 111 -18.27 11.74 -11.28
C TYR A 111 -17.48 11.58 -9.96
N GLY A 112 -16.21 11.98 -9.92
CA GLY A 112 -15.39 11.94 -8.72
C GLY A 112 -15.90 12.89 -7.65
N ARG A 113 -15.97 12.42 -6.40
CA ARG A 113 -16.30 13.24 -5.22
C ARG A 113 -15.07 13.61 -4.39
N ARG A 114 -13.88 13.33 -4.92
CA ARG A 114 -12.57 13.53 -4.29
C ARG A 114 -11.61 14.06 -5.34
N THR A 115 -10.67 14.89 -4.93
CA THR A 115 -9.55 15.29 -5.79
C THR A 115 -8.68 14.08 -6.13
N GLU A 116 -7.97 14.10 -7.26
CA GLU A 116 -7.04 13.01 -7.58
C GLU A 116 -5.91 12.90 -6.54
N ARG A 117 -5.43 14.03 -6.01
CA ARG A 117 -4.52 14.09 -4.85
C ARG A 117 -5.06 13.27 -3.66
N LEU A 118 -6.30 13.53 -3.21
CA LEU A 118 -6.89 12.80 -2.09
C LEU A 118 -7.05 11.30 -2.40
N ARG A 119 -7.39 10.96 -3.65
CA ARG A 119 -7.47 9.57 -4.09
C ARG A 119 -6.12 8.88 -3.97
N SER A 120 -5.03 9.50 -4.43
CA SER A 120 -3.67 8.97 -4.32
C SER A 120 -3.22 8.80 -2.88
N THR A 121 -3.48 9.79 -2.01
CA THR A 121 -3.17 9.70 -0.57
C THR A 121 -3.91 8.52 0.08
N LEU A 122 -5.20 8.36 -0.19
CA LEU A 122 -5.98 7.24 0.34
C LEU A 122 -5.55 5.88 -0.23
N ALA A 123 -5.10 5.83 -1.48
CA ALA A 123 -4.55 4.62 -2.08
C ALA A 123 -3.23 4.23 -1.40
N ALA A 124 -2.33 5.19 -1.13
CA ALA A 124 -1.08 4.95 -0.39
C ALA A 124 -1.34 4.46 1.05
N VAL A 125 -2.30 5.08 1.74
CA VAL A 125 -2.77 4.60 3.05
C VAL A 125 -3.31 3.17 2.95
N GLY A 126 -4.04 2.87 1.87
CA GLY A 126 -4.57 1.54 1.59
C GLY A 126 -3.49 0.50 1.32
N LEU A 127 -2.44 0.83 0.57
CA LEU A 127 -1.29 -0.04 0.33
C LEU A 127 -0.58 -0.39 1.64
N ALA A 128 -0.38 0.60 2.52
CA ALA A 128 0.33 0.40 3.78
C ALA A 128 -0.50 -0.34 4.85
N LEU A 129 -1.81 -0.08 4.93
CA LEU A 129 -2.65 -0.49 6.06
C LEU A 129 -3.84 -1.39 5.68
N ALA A 130 -4.03 -1.67 4.40
CA ALA A 130 -5.22 -2.31 3.85
C ALA A 130 -6.53 -1.58 4.26
N GLY A 131 -7.67 -2.25 4.06
CA GLY A 131 -8.97 -1.60 4.12
C GLY A 131 -9.39 -1.07 5.51
N ARG A 132 -9.39 -1.91 6.55
CA ARG A 132 -9.93 -1.52 7.89
C ARG A 132 -8.99 -0.56 8.62
N ALA A 133 -7.69 -0.86 8.66
CA ALA A 133 -6.74 0.03 9.33
C ALA A 133 -6.53 1.31 8.52
N GLY A 134 -6.53 1.25 7.19
CA GLY A 134 -6.51 2.44 6.34
C GLY A 134 -7.71 3.37 6.55
N ALA A 135 -8.92 2.82 6.70
CA ALA A 135 -10.10 3.62 7.02
C ALA A 135 -10.03 4.29 8.41
N ARG A 136 -9.44 3.62 9.41
CA ARG A 136 -9.20 4.22 10.73
C ARG A 136 -8.15 5.33 10.65
N MET A 137 -7.06 5.10 9.93
CA MET A 137 -6.01 6.11 9.72
C MET A 137 -6.58 7.35 9.01
N ALA A 138 -7.39 7.17 7.96
CA ALA A 138 -8.05 8.27 7.28
C ALA A 138 -8.91 9.13 8.24
N ARG A 139 -9.58 8.50 9.21
CA ARG A 139 -10.37 9.22 10.22
C ARG A 139 -9.51 10.10 11.12
N VAL A 140 -8.28 9.69 11.44
CA VAL A 140 -7.32 10.51 12.21
C VAL A 140 -7.01 11.81 11.45
N PHE A 141 -6.96 11.76 10.12
CA PHE A 141 -6.82 12.95 9.28
C PHE A 141 -8.15 13.71 9.06
N GLY A 142 -9.26 13.33 9.69
CA GLY A 142 -10.56 13.98 9.49
C GLY A 142 -11.28 13.56 8.19
N LEU A 143 -10.86 12.47 7.55
CA LEU A 143 -11.47 11.92 6.34
C LEU A 143 -12.38 10.73 6.67
N SER A 144 -13.62 10.77 6.20
CA SER A 144 -14.57 9.64 6.33
C SER A 144 -14.57 8.78 5.07
N VAL A 145 -14.00 7.58 5.16
CA VAL A 145 -14.00 6.57 4.10
C VAL A 145 -14.24 5.17 4.66
N SER A 146 -14.90 4.31 3.87
CA SER A 146 -15.10 2.92 4.24
C SER A 146 -13.89 2.06 3.86
N ARG A 147 -13.74 0.90 4.52
CA ARG A 147 -12.77 -0.13 4.12
C ARG A 147 -12.87 -0.46 2.62
N SER A 148 -14.09 -0.66 2.12
CA SER A 148 -14.31 -1.02 0.72
C SER A 148 -13.92 0.11 -0.24
N THR A 149 -14.01 1.37 0.19
CA THR A 149 -13.52 2.50 -0.61
C THR A 149 -12.00 2.49 -0.70
N VAL A 150 -11.31 2.23 0.42
CA VAL A 150 -9.85 2.12 0.45
C VAL A 150 -9.37 0.96 -0.44
N LEU A 151 -9.96 -0.22 -0.30
CA LEU A 151 -9.58 -1.39 -1.12
C LEU A 151 -9.81 -1.14 -2.62
N ARG A 152 -10.94 -0.55 -3.00
CA ARG A 152 -11.22 -0.20 -4.40
C ARG A 152 -10.23 0.82 -4.97
N LEU A 153 -9.68 1.70 -4.13
CA LEU A 153 -8.65 2.64 -4.56
C LEU A 153 -7.34 1.90 -4.84
N VAL A 154 -6.95 0.95 -3.98
CA VAL A 154 -5.78 0.09 -4.18
C VAL A 154 -5.95 -0.78 -5.43
N GLU A 155 -7.11 -1.44 -5.59
CA GLU A 155 -7.44 -2.26 -6.77
C GLU A 155 -7.48 -1.46 -8.08
N SER A 156 -7.61 -0.13 -8.00
CA SER A 156 -7.59 0.76 -9.18
C SER A 156 -6.20 1.29 -9.53
N LEU A 157 -5.18 0.96 -8.73
CA LEU A 157 -3.80 1.28 -9.06
C LEU A 157 -3.34 0.38 -10.20
N PRO A 158 -2.48 0.88 -11.11
CA PRO A 158 -1.80 0.01 -12.05
C PRO A 158 -0.90 -0.96 -11.28
N ASP A 159 -0.79 -2.18 -11.78
CA ASP A 159 0.23 -3.11 -11.30
C ASP A 159 1.61 -2.51 -11.58
N PRO A 160 2.58 -2.67 -10.65
CA PRO A 160 3.93 -2.20 -10.88
C PRO A 160 4.55 -2.94 -12.06
N GLU A 161 5.35 -2.24 -12.85
CA GLU A 161 6.21 -2.91 -13.84
C GLU A 161 7.24 -3.76 -13.09
N VAL A 162 7.36 -5.02 -13.51
CA VAL A 162 8.28 -5.99 -12.93
C VAL A 162 9.26 -6.43 -14.01
N SER A 163 10.55 -6.17 -13.80
CA SER A 163 11.61 -6.69 -14.67
C SER A 163 11.74 -8.21 -14.54
N ALA A 164 12.15 -8.87 -15.63
CA ALA A 164 12.46 -10.30 -15.58
C ALA A 164 13.63 -10.54 -14.59
N PRO A 165 13.45 -11.36 -13.54
CA PRO A 165 14.49 -11.60 -12.56
C PRO A 165 15.53 -12.60 -13.10
N ARG A 166 16.81 -12.36 -12.81
CA ARG A 166 17.88 -13.34 -13.05
C ARG A 166 17.91 -14.40 -11.95
N ILE A 167 17.64 -14.00 -10.71
CA ILE A 167 17.53 -14.88 -9.54
C ILE A 167 16.12 -14.80 -8.99
N VAL A 168 15.37 -15.90 -9.07
CA VAL A 168 14.00 -15.98 -8.53
C VAL A 168 13.97 -16.78 -7.23
N GLY A 169 13.37 -16.18 -6.21
CA GLY A 169 12.99 -16.80 -4.96
C GLY A 169 11.59 -17.40 -5.11
N VAL A 170 11.42 -18.67 -4.73
CA VAL A 170 10.15 -19.40 -4.79
C VAL A 170 9.82 -19.89 -3.40
N ASP A 171 8.66 -19.47 -2.89
CA ASP A 171 8.17 -19.87 -1.59
C ASP A 171 6.63 -20.00 -1.62
N GLU A 172 6.05 -20.58 -0.58
CA GLU A 172 4.61 -20.65 -0.42
C GLU A 172 4.05 -19.42 0.30
N TYR A 173 2.83 -19.03 -0.07
CA TYR A 173 2.05 -18.09 0.72
C TYR A 173 0.67 -18.68 1.01
N ALA A 174 0.15 -18.41 2.20
CA ALA A 174 -1.17 -18.87 2.60
C ALA A 174 -2.17 -17.72 2.64
N THR A 175 -3.23 -17.84 1.85
CA THR A 175 -4.43 -17.01 2.04
C THR A 175 -5.40 -17.69 3.01
N ARG A 176 -6.14 -16.88 3.77
CA ARG A 176 -7.14 -17.33 4.76
C ARG A 176 -6.58 -18.28 5.84
N LYS A 177 -5.51 -17.88 6.54
CA LYS A 177 -4.91 -18.63 7.66
C LYS A 177 -4.61 -20.10 7.32
N GLY A 178 -3.78 -20.35 6.30
CA GLY A 178 -3.32 -21.71 5.98
C GLY A 178 -4.36 -22.60 5.27
N ARG A 179 -5.39 -22.03 4.63
CA ARG A 179 -6.43 -22.81 3.93
C ARG A 179 -6.20 -22.93 2.44
N HIS A 180 -5.75 -21.85 1.81
CA HIS A 180 -5.46 -21.85 0.38
C HIS A 180 -4.03 -21.37 0.20
N TYR A 181 -3.20 -22.26 -0.35
CA TYR A 181 -1.79 -21.98 -0.60
C TYR A 181 -1.61 -21.58 -2.06
N GLY A 182 -0.74 -20.62 -2.28
CA GLY A 182 -0.22 -20.26 -3.58
C GLY A 182 1.30 -20.16 -3.53
N THR A 183 1.91 -19.85 -4.67
CA THR A 183 3.36 -19.67 -4.78
C THR A 183 3.68 -18.19 -4.89
N VAL A 184 4.56 -17.68 -4.03
CA VAL A 184 5.11 -16.33 -4.15
C VAL A 184 6.45 -16.39 -4.87
N LEU A 185 6.59 -15.52 -5.86
CA LEU A 185 7.79 -15.37 -6.65
C LEU A 185 8.42 -14.02 -6.33
N VAL A 186 9.69 -14.01 -5.97
CA VAL A 186 10.42 -12.81 -5.54
C VAL A 186 11.68 -12.68 -6.36
N ASP A 187 11.99 -11.49 -6.84
CA ASP A 187 13.32 -11.19 -7.36
C ASP A 187 14.27 -11.04 -6.17
N VAL A 188 15.21 -11.97 -6.05
CA VAL A 188 16.14 -12.01 -4.91
C VAL A 188 17.08 -10.81 -4.92
N GLU A 189 17.41 -10.27 -6.09
CA GLU A 189 18.35 -9.15 -6.23
C GLU A 189 17.68 -7.83 -5.80
N SER A 190 16.49 -7.54 -6.33
CA SER A 190 15.75 -6.32 -5.94
C SER A 190 14.96 -6.45 -4.65
N ARG A 191 14.79 -7.67 -4.13
CA ARG A 191 13.95 -8.02 -2.96
C ARG A 191 12.50 -7.59 -3.15
N ARG A 192 11.98 -7.71 -4.37
CA ARG A 192 10.60 -7.33 -4.70
C ARG A 192 9.80 -8.55 -5.14
N PRO A 193 8.52 -8.64 -4.72
CA PRO A 193 7.60 -9.61 -5.31
C PRO A 193 7.51 -9.39 -6.82
N VAL A 194 7.54 -10.50 -7.55
CA VAL A 194 7.45 -10.55 -9.01
C VAL A 194 6.07 -11.02 -9.43
N ASP A 195 5.56 -12.08 -8.79
CA ASP A 195 4.26 -12.66 -9.12
C ASP A 195 3.71 -13.50 -7.94
N LEU A 196 2.41 -13.79 -8.02
CA LEU A 196 1.69 -14.68 -7.10
C LEU A 196 0.91 -15.72 -7.92
N LEU A 197 1.37 -16.97 -7.89
CA LEU A 197 0.66 -18.07 -8.53
C LEU A 197 -0.47 -18.56 -7.62
N PRO A 198 -1.63 -18.93 -8.18
CA PRO A 198 -2.83 -19.23 -7.39
C PRO A 198 -2.77 -20.57 -6.63
N ASP A 199 -1.76 -21.38 -6.88
CA ASP A 199 -1.60 -22.74 -6.38
C ASP A 199 -0.13 -23.05 -6.02
N ARG A 200 0.09 -24.29 -5.56
CA ARG A 200 1.39 -24.87 -5.23
C ARG A 200 1.73 -26.05 -6.14
N GLU A 201 1.42 -25.93 -7.43
CA GLU A 201 1.63 -27.01 -8.41
C GLU A 201 2.94 -26.81 -9.18
N ALA A 202 3.67 -27.90 -9.39
CA ALA A 202 4.90 -27.92 -10.19
C ALA A 202 4.66 -27.42 -11.62
N SER A 203 3.50 -27.75 -12.20
CA SER A 203 3.04 -27.32 -13.53
C SER A 203 2.91 -25.80 -13.65
N SER A 204 2.29 -25.15 -12.66
CA SER A 204 2.10 -23.71 -12.62
C SER A 204 3.43 -22.97 -12.53
N LEU A 205 4.34 -23.43 -11.66
CA LEU A 205 5.69 -22.89 -11.58
C LEU A 205 6.47 -23.10 -12.89
N ALA A 206 6.42 -24.30 -13.47
CA ALA A 206 7.13 -24.62 -14.70
C ALA A 206 6.65 -23.74 -15.87
N ALA A 207 5.34 -23.55 -16.02
CA ALA A 207 4.76 -22.70 -17.05
C ALA A 207 5.13 -21.22 -16.87
N TRP A 208 5.31 -20.78 -15.63
CA TRP A 208 5.76 -19.42 -15.33
C TRP A 208 7.24 -19.20 -15.68
N LEU A 209 8.09 -20.17 -15.32
CA LEU A 209 9.53 -20.16 -15.58
C LEU A 209 9.85 -20.29 -17.08
N ALA A 210 9.11 -21.12 -17.82
CA ALA A 210 9.33 -21.34 -19.26
C ALA A 210 9.16 -20.06 -20.10
N LYS A 211 8.42 -19.06 -19.59
CA LYS A 211 8.24 -17.75 -20.23
C LYS A 211 9.41 -16.79 -19.95
N ARG A 212 10.39 -17.19 -19.15
CA ARG A 212 11.49 -16.36 -18.64
C ARG A 212 12.81 -17.12 -18.72
N PRO A 213 13.34 -17.33 -19.94
CA PRO A 213 14.60 -18.05 -20.12
C PRO A 213 15.81 -17.32 -19.49
N GLU A 214 15.66 -16.05 -19.11
CA GLU A 214 16.70 -15.24 -18.46
C GLU A 214 16.93 -15.63 -16.99
N VAL A 215 16.06 -16.46 -16.40
CA VAL A 215 16.26 -16.97 -15.04
C VAL A 215 17.46 -17.92 -15.04
N GLU A 216 18.50 -17.54 -14.30
CA GLU A 216 19.74 -18.29 -14.13
C GLU A 216 19.74 -19.10 -12.82
N VAL A 217 19.03 -18.62 -11.79
CA VAL A 217 19.03 -19.23 -10.46
C VAL A 217 17.61 -19.28 -9.89
N VAL A 218 17.22 -20.45 -9.38
CA VAL A 218 15.99 -20.65 -8.64
C VAL A 218 16.33 -20.95 -7.18
N CYS A 219 16.15 -19.96 -6.31
CA CYS A 219 16.25 -20.11 -4.87
C CYS A 219 14.90 -20.58 -4.33
N ARG A 220 14.83 -21.77 -3.74
CA ARG A 220 13.56 -22.35 -3.27
C ARG A 220 13.71 -23.01 -1.91
N ASP A 221 12.58 -23.29 -1.26
CA ASP A 221 12.51 -24.21 -0.14
C ASP A 221 12.95 -25.65 -0.53
N ARG A 222 12.73 -26.62 0.36
CA ARG A 222 13.04 -28.04 0.11
C ARG A 222 11.85 -28.87 -0.40
N ALA A 223 10.75 -28.24 -0.80
CA ALA A 223 9.57 -28.96 -1.27
C ALA A 223 9.82 -29.62 -2.64
N PRO A 224 9.40 -30.90 -2.83
CA PRO A 224 9.62 -31.62 -4.09
C PRO A 224 8.99 -30.95 -5.30
N PHE A 225 7.77 -30.42 -5.16
CA PHE A 225 7.02 -29.84 -6.28
C PHE A 225 7.69 -28.58 -6.86
N PHE A 226 8.38 -27.78 -6.05
CA PHE A 226 9.17 -26.66 -6.57
C PHE A 226 10.44 -27.13 -7.27
N ALA A 227 11.07 -28.22 -6.81
CA ALA A 227 12.21 -28.82 -7.50
C ALA A 227 11.80 -29.36 -8.89
N GLU A 228 10.67 -30.07 -8.94
CA GLU A 228 10.09 -30.59 -10.19
C GLU A 228 9.73 -29.45 -11.14
N GLY A 229 9.02 -28.43 -10.65
CA GLY A 229 8.62 -27.27 -11.45
C GLY A 229 9.82 -26.49 -11.99
N ALA A 230 10.86 -26.29 -11.18
CA ALA A 230 12.09 -25.63 -11.60
C ALA A 230 12.83 -26.44 -12.68
N THR A 231 12.96 -27.75 -12.48
CA THR A 231 13.61 -28.65 -13.45
C THR A 231 12.88 -28.66 -14.79
N ALA A 232 11.54 -28.65 -14.78
CA ALA A 232 10.73 -28.67 -15.99
C ALA A 232 10.67 -27.31 -16.71
N GLY A 233 10.56 -26.20 -15.97
CA GLY A 233 10.35 -24.87 -16.54
C GLY A 233 11.62 -24.05 -16.79
N ALA A 234 12.72 -24.37 -16.10
CA ALA A 234 14.00 -23.69 -16.24
C ALA A 234 15.15 -24.69 -16.03
N SER A 235 15.28 -25.67 -16.92
CA SER A 235 16.33 -26.69 -16.84
C SER A 235 17.74 -26.13 -16.93
N GLN A 236 17.90 -24.92 -17.50
CA GLN A 236 19.16 -24.16 -17.52
C GLN A 236 19.51 -23.53 -16.17
N ALA A 237 18.54 -23.35 -15.27
CA ALA A 237 18.74 -22.60 -14.04
C ALA A 237 19.33 -23.48 -12.92
N VAL A 238 20.25 -22.90 -12.16
CA VAL A 238 20.82 -23.55 -10.97
C VAL A 238 19.80 -23.47 -9.83
N GLN A 239 19.44 -24.62 -9.27
CA GLN A 239 18.58 -24.68 -8.08
C GLN A 239 19.42 -24.54 -6.81
N VAL A 240 19.06 -23.58 -5.97
CA VAL A 240 19.72 -23.31 -4.69
C VAL A 240 18.69 -23.45 -3.56
N ALA A 241 19.06 -24.18 -2.51
CA ALA A 241 18.22 -24.28 -1.32
C ALA A 241 18.27 -22.95 -0.53
N ASP A 242 17.10 -22.46 -0.14
CA ASP A 242 17.00 -21.26 0.68
C ASP A 242 17.73 -21.43 2.02
N ARG A 243 18.49 -20.40 2.40
CA ARG A 243 19.35 -20.43 3.58
C ARG A 243 18.56 -20.49 4.88
N TRP A 244 17.43 -19.79 4.97
CA TRP A 244 16.61 -19.80 6.18
C TRP A 244 16.07 -21.21 6.42
N HIS A 245 15.60 -21.88 5.37
CA HIS A 245 15.11 -23.25 5.44
C HIS A 245 16.20 -24.24 5.90
N LEU A 246 17.46 -24.09 5.46
CA LEU A 246 18.55 -24.95 5.93
C LEU A 246 18.78 -24.82 7.44
N TRP A 247 18.84 -23.60 7.96
CA TRP A 247 19.04 -23.35 9.40
C TRP A 247 17.84 -23.76 10.24
N HIS A 248 16.63 -23.49 9.75
CA HIS A 248 15.41 -23.87 10.44
C HIS A 248 15.30 -25.40 10.56
N ASN A 249 15.50 -26.13 9.45
CA ASN A 249 15.45 -27.58 9.45
C ASN A 249 16.53 -28.21 10.34
N LEU A 250 17.73 -27.63 10.38
CA LEU A 250 18.80 -28.08 11.29
C LEU A 250 18.39 -27.91 12.75
N SER A 251 17.82 -26.74 13.09
CA SER A 251 17.38 -26.43 14.45
C SER A 251 16.27 -27.39 14.89
N GLU A 252 15.25 -27.61 14.05
CA GLU A 252 14.18 -28.58 14.34
C GLU A 252 14.70 -30.02 14.47
N ALA A 253 15.71 -30.41 13.68
CA ALA A 253 16.31 -31.73 13.77
C ALA A 253 17.10 -31.90 15.08
N ALA A 254 17.81 -30.86 15.52
CA ALA A 254 18.52 -30.85 16.79
C ALA A 254 17.52 -30.92 17.97
N GLU A 255 16.45 -30.13 17.93
CA GLU A 255 15.39 -30.18 18.95
C GLU A 255 14.75 -31.56 19.06
N ARG A 256 14.39 -32.17 17.92
CA ARG A 256 13.86 -33.54 17.88
C ARG A 256 14.85 -34.54 18.46
N CYS A 257 16.11 -34.47 18.05
CA CYS A 257 17.16 -35.35 18.56
C CYS A 257 17.30 -35.24 20.09
N VAL A 258 17.34 -34.02 20.64
CA VAL A 258 17.40 -33.80 22.10
C VAL A 258 16.15 -34.33 22.80
N ALA A 259 14.96 -34.10 22.23
CA ALA A 259 13.71 -34.59 22.79
C ALA A 259 13.66 -36.13 22.84
N ASP A 260 14.11 -36.78 21.77
CA ASP A 260 14.18 -38.24 21.67
C ASP A 260 15.20 -38.85 22.65
N HIS A 261 16.32 -38.16 22.88
CA HIS A 261 17.38 -38.59 23.81
C HIS A 261 17.23 -38.03 25.23
N ARG A 262 16.09 -37.41 25.56
CA ARG A 262 15.86 -36.80 26.89
C ARG A 262 16.12 -37.75 28.06
N GLY A 263 15.84 -39.05 27.87
CA GLY A 263 16.06 -40.09 28.88
C GLY A 263 17.54 -40.35 29.15
N CYS A 264 18.36 -40.35 28.10
CA CYS A 264 19.82 -40.49 28.21
C CYS A 264 20.45 -39.26 28.88
N LEU A 265 19.90 -38.07 28.61
CA LEU A 265 20.38 -36.82 29.20
C LEU A 265 20.05 -36.69 30.69
N ARG A 266 18.94 -37.28 31.16
CA ARG A 266 18.60 -37.33 32.60
C ARG A 266 19.63 -38.09 33.44
N VAL A 267 20.28 -39.10 32.87
CA VAL A 267 21.33 -39.86 33.56
C VAL A 267 22.58 -39.00 33.83
N LEU A 268 22.79 -37.95 33.02
CA LEU A 268 23.91 -37.02 33.14
C LEU A 268 23.59 -35.78 33.98
N ALA A 269 22.31 -35.54 34.28
CA ALA A 269 21.88 -34.47 35.16
C ALA A 269 21.72 -35.05 36.59
N PRO A 270 22.55 -34.66 37.57
CA PRO A 270 22.30 -35.05 38.96
C PRO A 270 20.90 -34.58 39.37
N ASP A 271 20.21 -35.39 40.17
CA ASP A 271 18.92 -35.00 40.75
C ASP A 271 19.09 -33.62 41.40
N PRO A 272 18.18 -32.65 41.15
CA PRO A 272 18.24 -31.38 41.86
C PRO A 272 18.30 -31.68 43.35
N ALA A 273 19.36 -31.20 44.00
CA ALA A 273 19.58 -31.43 45.42
C ALA A 273 18.27 -31.19 46.17
N GLN A 274 17.83 -32.18 46.95
CA GLN A 274 16.66 -32.02 47.81
C GLN A 274 16.87 -30.71 48.60
N PRO A 275 15.87 -29.81 48.65
CA PRO A 275 16.00 -28.61 49.45
C PRO A 275 16.39 -29.02 50.86
N ALA A 276 17.47 -28.41 51.37
CA ALA A 276 17.95 -28.67 52.72
C ALA A 276 16.77 -28.56 53.71
N PRO A 277 16.67 -29.47 54.70
CA PRO A 277 15.59 -29.39 55.68
C PRO A 277 15.59 -27.98 56.26
N GLU A 278 14.41 -27.33 56.25
CA GLU A 278 14.22 -26.02 56.88
C GLU A 278 14.78 -26.11 58.29
N LEU A 279 15.80 -25.28 58.58
CA LEU A 279 16.31 -25.12 59.93
C LEU A 279 15.11 -24.74 60.81
N GLU A 280 14.79 -25.62 61.76
CA GLU A 280 13.79 -25.34 62.79
C GLU A 280 14.10 -23.97 63.38
N LYS A 281 13.12 -23.07 63.29
CA LYS A 281 13.22 -21.74 63.88
C LYS A 281 13.49 -21.92 65.36
N PHE A 282 14.69 -21.55 65.79
CA PHE A 282 15.02 -21.38 67.19
C PHE A 282 14.08 -20.30 67.75
N GLU A 283 13.10 -20.70 68.55
CA GLU A 283 12.32 -19.77 69.37
C GLU A 283 13.27 -19.18 70.41
N ASP A 284 13.44 -17.86 70.34
CA ASP A 284 14.26 -17.08 71.28
C ASP A 284 13.61 -17.14 72.68
N PRO A 285 14.28 -17.73 73.70
CA PRO A 285 13.79 -17.76 75.05
C PRO A 285 14.20 -16.46 75.76
N SER A 286 13.69 -15.33 75.28
CA SER A 286 13.73 -14.06 76.01
C SER A 286 12.31 -13.57 76.25
N GLY A 287 11.59 -14.37 77.05
CA GLY A 287 10.60 -13.79 77.94
C GLY A 287 11.30 -12.86 78.93
N SER A 288 10.71 -11.68 79.14
CA SER A 288 10.26 -11.17 80.44
C SER A 288 10.20 -9.64 80.46
N PRO A 289 9.38 -9.04 81.32
CA PRO A 289 8.03 -9.41 81.78
C PRO A 289 6.94 -8.45 81.28
#